data_AF-A0A9D2DWY1-F1
#
_entry.id   AF-A0A9D2DWY1-F1
#
_cell.length_a   1.000
_cell.length_b   1.000
_cell.length_c   1.000
_cell.angle_alpha   90.00
_cell.angle_beta   90.00
_cell.angle_gamma   90.00
#
_symmetry.space_group_name_H-M   'P 1'
#
loop_
_entity.id
_entity.type
_entity.pdbx_description
1 polymer ?
#
loop_
_entity_poly.entity_id
_entity_poly.type
_entity_poly.pdbx_seq_one_letter_code
_entity_poly.pdbx_strand_id
1 'polypeptide(L)'
;MRVYFFSDLPCAFFVNGMHLGRIDSFARAMELASMDGVFCECKSPACAPVRFRFDEDFLFDPPEGIELYFHRGAAAVRIADFVRADPTLRVVWQKHFAGCLLTLCVQGRVVLNFERERLFLQIPLPFCFETCRASLAGEYILLECDSAFCLLDRDGNVLVRSDGTIVERGATVVANVPLHDALSHVMRCSYEGGKLTACSVLSARAPTEATVGLALFESVLAGFDPAPYLAPALAQKAGLLREFLGDFCAAVPLQEPGAVGLIYPRKPRVFDVRDILVTLEDGKVANLTPIE
;
A
#
# COMPACT_ATOMS: atom_id res chain seq x y z
N MET A 1 26.29 -6.28 4.67
CA MET A 1 25.37 -5.15 4.48
C MET A 1 24.28 -5.29 5.51
N ARG A 2 23.81 -4.18 6.07
CA ARG A 2 22.70 -4.20 7.01
C ARG A 2 21.41 -4.54 6.26
N VAL A 3 20.68 -5.54 6.74
CA VAL A 3 19.39 -5.96 6.17
C VAL A 3 18.31 -5.90 7.24
N TYR A 4 17.20 -5.25 6.92
CA TYR A 4 16.01 -5.12 7.76
C TYR A 4 14.91 -6.01 7.20
N PHE A 5 14.23 -6.80 8.03
CA PHE A 5 13.12 -7.67 7.63
C PHE A 5 11.86 -7.26 8.38
N PHE A 6 10.77 -7.06 7.64
CA PHE A 6 9.46 -6.73 8.18
C PHE A 6 8.36 -7.31 7.29
N SER A 7 7.14 -7.37 7.80
CA SER A 7 6.03 -8.01 7.09
C SER A 7 4.69 -7.40 7.45
N ASP A 8 3.78 -7.42 6.48
CA ASP A 8 2.42 -6.87 6.63
C ASP A 8 1.56 -7.71 7.59
N LEU A 9 1.86 -9.01 7.70
CA LEU A 9 1.28 -9.90 8.71
C LEU A 9 2.35 -10.29 9.74
N PRO A 10 2.01 -10.44 11.02
CA PRO A 10 2.95 -10.97 12.01
C PRO A 10 3.44 -12.37 11.63
N CYS A 11 4.77 -12.56 11.60
CA CYS A 11 5.42 -13.79 11.18
C CYS A 11 6.55 -14.19 12.13
N ALA A 12 6.68 -15.49 12.41
CA ALA A 12 7.94 -16.02 12.94
C ALA A 12 8.99 -16.02 11.82
N PHE A 13 10.20 -15.55 12.11
CA PHE A 13 11.29 -15.36 11.16
C PHE A 13 12.44 -16.32 11.44
N PHE A 14 12.93 -16.96 10.39
CA PHE A 14 14.01 -17.93 10.43
C PHE A 14 15.07 -17.60 9.38
N VAL A 15 16.33 -17.81 9.76
CA VAL A 15 17.48 -17.71 8.86
C VAL A 15 18.32 -18.98 8.98
N ASN A 16 18.53 -19.68 7.87
CA ASN A 16 19.20 -20.98 7.81
C ASN A 16 18.65 -21.97 8.86
N GLY A 17 17.33 -21.95 9.08
CA GLY A 17 16.63 -22.79 10.06
C GLY A 17 16.68 -22.30 11.52
N MET A 18 17.48 -21.27 11.83
CA MET A 18 17.54 -20.69 13.17
C MET A 18 16.39 -19.69 13.37
N HIS A 19 15.61 -19.86 14.43
CA HIS A 19 14.53 -18.94 14.79
C HIS A 19 15.09 -17.63 15.37
N LEU A 20 14.74 -16.51 14.76
CA LEU A 20 15.22 -15.17 15.12
C LEU A 20 14.14 -14.27 15.74
N GLY A 21 12.97 -14.85 16.04
CA GLY A 21 11.85 -14.16 16.66
C GLY A 21 10.77 -13.76 15.67
N ARG A 22 9.99 -12.73 16.02
CA ARG A 22 8.88 -12.23 15.22
C ARG A 22 9.28 -10.99 14.41
N ILE A 23 8.80 -10.93 13.17
CA ILE A 23 8.73 -9.73 12.33
C ILE A 23 7.24 -9.40 12.09
N ASP A 24 6.94 -8.12 12.00
CA ASP A 24 5.64 -7.53 11.68
C ASP A 24 5.93 -6.13 11.13
N SER A 25 5.11 -5.11 11.43
CA SER A 25 5.44 -3.72 11.11
C SER A 25 6.71 -3.21 11.83
N PHE A 26 7.28 -3.96 12.78
CA PHE A 26 8.58 -3.70 13.37
C PHE A 26 9.67 -4.57 12.73
N ALA A 27 10.70 -3.90 12.22
CA ALA A 27 11.79 -4.57 11.53
C ALA A 27 12.75 -5.31 12.49
N ARG A 28 13.24 -6.46 12.05
CA ARG A 28 14.43 -7.13 12.61
C ARG A 28 15.61 -6.89 11.70
N ALA A 29 16.77 -6.58 12.27
CA ALA A 29 17.93 -6.20 11.50
C ALA A 29 19.14 -7.09 11.78
N MET A 30 19.89 -7.42 10.73
CA MET A 30 21.08 -8.27 10.79
C MET A 30 22.10 -7.88 9.73
N GLU A 31 23.34 -8.34 9.87
CA GLU A 31 24.35 -8.23 8.83
C GLU A 31 24.34 -9.49 7.96
N LEU A 32 24.17 -9.34 6.65
CA LEU A 32 24.26 -10.40 5.67
C LEU A 32 25.27 -10.04 4.58
N ALA A 33 26.02 -11.01 4.07
CA ALA A 33 26.76 -10.87 2.82
C ALA A 33 25.90 -11.41 1.67
N SER A 34 25.80 -10.66 0.57
CA SER A 34 24.99 -11.03 -0.60
C SER A 34 25.49 -12.29 -1.31
N MET A 35 26.78 -12.62 -1.18
CA MET A 35 27.39 -13.79 -1.81
C MET A 35 27.09 -15.11 -1.09
N ASP A 36 26.65 -15.05 0.17
CA ASP A 36 26.56 -16.25 1.03
C ASP A 36 25.33 -17.11 0.73
N GLY A 37 24.33 -16.57 0.00
CA GLY A 37 23.11 -17.29 -0.36
C GLY A 37 22.36 -17.76 0.89
N VAL A 38 21.79 -16.82 1.64
CA VAL A 38 21.20 -17.10 2.95
C VAL A 38 19.74 -17.51 2.82
N PHE A 39 19.34 -18.66 3.36
CA PHE A 39 17.95 -19.09 3.31
C PHE A 39 17.11 -18.40 4.38
N CYS A 40 16.06 -17.71 3.96
CA CYS A 40 15.11 -17.01 4.82
C CYS A 40 13.73 -17.69 4.74
N GLU A 41 13.09 -17.88 5.89
CA GLU A 41 11.71 -18.35 5.98
C GLU A 41 10.90 -17.47 6.94
N CYS A 42 9.70 -17.08 6.51
CA CYS A 42 8.74 -16.33 7.31
C CYS A 42 7.42 -17.09 7.39
N LYS A 43 6.92 -17.31 8.60
CA LYS A 43 5.71 -18.09 8.85
C LYS A 43 4.68 -17.28 9.62
N SER A 44 3.62 -16.88 8.94
CA SER A 44 2.42 -16.28 9.55
C SER A 44 1.38 -17.36 9.90
N PRO A 45 0.59 -17.20 10.98
CA PRO A 45 -0.52 -18.10 11.28
C PRO A 45 -1.49 -18.25 10.11
N ALA A 46 -1.97 -19.48 9.88
CA ALA A 46 -2.90 -19.85 8.80
C ALA A 46 -2.43 -19.52 7.36
N CYS A 47 -1.15 -19.15 7.18
CA CYS A 47 -0.55 -18.86 5.87
C CYS A 47 0.55 -19.88 5.54
N ALA A 48 0.73 -20.13 4.25
CA ALA A 48 1.88 -20.85 3.73
C ALA A 48 3.16 -20.08 4.07
N PRO A 49 4.27 -20.76 4.41
CA PRO A 49 5.55 -20.08 4.66
C PRO A 49 6.06 -19.37 3.41
N VAL A 50 6.48 -18.12 3.56
CA VAL A 50 7.22 -17.38 2.53
C VAL A 50 8.69 -17.74 2.67
N ARG A 51 9.29 -18.23 1.60
CA ARG A 51 10.68 -18.71 1.57
C ARG A 51 11.42 -18.08 0.41
N PHE A 52 12.64 -17.63 0.67
CA PHE A 52 13.51 -17.07 -0.34
C PHE A 52 14.97 -17.27 0.04
N ARG A 53 15.84 -17.22 -0.96
CA ARG A 53 17.28 -17.17 -0.75
C ARG A 53 17.71 -15.71 -0.91
N PHE A 54 18.35 -15.16 0.10
CA PHE A 54 18.93 -13.82 0.06
C PHE A 54 20.31 -13.91 -0.59
N ASP A 55 20.38 -13.48 -1.84
CA ASP A 55 21.57 -13.46 -2.68
C ASP A 55 21.54 -12.25 -3.65
N GLU A 56 22.50 -12.16 -4.57
CA GLU A 56 22.54 -11.10 -5.58
C GLU A 56 21.32 -11.11 -6.52
N ASP A 57 20.84 -12.29 -6.91
CA ASP A 57 19.67 -12.42 -7.78
C ASP A 57 18.42 -11.91 -7.07
N PHE A 58 18.24 -12.21 -5.79
CA PHE A 58 17.14 -11.71 -4.97
C PHE A 58 17.18 -10.19 -4.81
N LEU A 59 18.37 -9.62 -4.57
CA LEU A 59 18.55 -8.17 -4.47
C LEU A 59 18.25 -7.45 -5.79
N PHE A 60 18.33 -8.17 -6.90
CA PHE A 60 17.95 -7.68 -8.21
C PHE A 60 16.47 -7.95 -8.49
N ASP A 61 15.98 -9.18 -8.48
CA ASP A 61 14.62 -9.55 -8.86
C ASP A 61 13.94 -10.31 -7.71
N PRO A 62 13.41 -9.58 -6.69
CA PRO A 62 12.72 -10.23 -5.59
C PRO A 62 11.46 -10.93 -6.11
N PRO A 63 11.08 -12.10 -5.53
CA PRO A 63 9.89 -12.82 -5.93
C PRO A 63 8.62 -11.99 -5.69
N GLU A 64 7.51 -12.39 -6.32
CA GLU A 64 6.22 -11.78 -6.05
C GLU A 64 5.87 -11.81 -4.56
N GLY A 65 5.28 -10.71 -4.07
CA GLY A 65 4.94 -10.56 -2.66
C GLY A 65 6.06 -10.05 -1.77
N ILE A 66 7.27 -9.84 -2.31
CA ILE A 66 8.41 -9.26 -1.57
C ILE A 66 8.83 -7.95 -2.23
N GLU A 67 8.97 -6.91 -1.42
CA GLU A 67 9.47 -5.59 -1.82
C GLU A 67 10.82 -5.31 -1.18
N LEU A 68 11.71 -4.63 -1.91
CA LEU A 68 13.04 -4.24 -1.47
C LEU A 68 13.17 -2.72 -1.45
N TYR A 69 13.71 -2.18 -0.36
CA TYR A 69 14.00 -0.76 -0.19
C TYR A 69 15.49 -0.57 0.11
N PHE A 70 16.21 0.15 -0.74
CA PHE A 70 17.61 0.44 -0.53
C PHE A 70 17.79 1.82 0.11
N HIS A 71 18.53 1.88 1.22
CA HIS A 71 18.71 3.10 2.01
C HIS A 71 20.11 3.15 2.63
N ARG A 72 20.92 4.17 2.31
CA ARG A 72 22.27 4.40 2.85
C ARG A 72 23.15 3.12 2.95
N GLY A 73 23.19 2.31 1.89
CA GLY A 73 23.97 1.06 1.84
C GLY A 73 23.37 -0.14 2.58
N ALA A 74 22.17 0.02 3.15
CA ALA A 74 21.34 -1.04 3.71
C ALA A 74 20.21 -1.45 2.74
N ALA A 75 19.61 -2.61 3.01
CA ALA A 75 18.40 -3.06 2.34
C ALA A 75 17.31 -3.38 3.36
N ALA A 76 16.06 -3.06 3.03
CA ALA A 76 14.89 -3.45 3.79
C ALA A 76 14.04 -4.39 2.93
N VAL A 77 13.72 -5.56 3.47
CA VAL A 77 12.91 -6.60 2.86
C VAL A 77 11.53 -6.57 3.51
N ARG A 78 10.51 -6.20 2.74
CA ARG A 78 9.11 -6.23 3.15
C ARG A 78 8.42 -7.42 2.53
N ILE A 79 7.74 -8.21 3.35
CA ILE A 79 6.86 -9.28 2.87
C ILE A 79 5.43 -8.76 2.91
N ALA A 80 4.90 -8.44 1.74
CA ALA A 80 3.62 -7.76 1.56
C ALA A 80 2.48 -8.72 1.17
N ASP A 81 2.80 -9.92 0.66
CA ASP A 81 1.79 -10.85 0.16
C ASP A 81 1.92 -12.24 0.77
N PHE A 82 0.78 -12.81 1.12
CA PHE A 82 0.67 -14.09 1.80
C PHE A 82 -0.41 -14.95 1.14
N VAL A 83 -0.23 -16.26 1.21
CA VAL A 83 -1.19 -17.25 0.74
C VAL A 83 -1.65 -18.08 1.94
N ARG A 84 -2.94 -18.39 2.06
CA ARG A 84 -3.47 -19.29 3.09
C ARG A 84 -2.82 -20.67 2.97
N ALA A 85 -2.53 -21.27 4.11
CA ALA A 85 -1.92 -22.60 4.17
C ALA A 85 -2.88 -23.69 3.71
N ASP A 86 -4.19 -23.49 3.92
CA ASP A 86 -5.22 -24.44 3.51
C ASP A 86 -5.43 -24.37 1.99
N PRO A 87 -5.13 -25.45 1.25
CA PRO A 87 -5.28 -25.49 -0.19
C PRO A 87 -6.71 -25.84 -0.63
N THR A 88 -7.62 -26.14 0.31
CA THR A 88 -8.99 -26.52 -0.02
C THR A 88 -9.77 -25.35 -0.60
N LEU A 89 -10.60 -25.64 -1.60
CA LEU A 89 -11.53 -24.67 -2.13
C LEU A 89 -12.72 -24.53 -1.17
N ARG A 90 -12.93 -23.32 -0.66
CA ARG A 90 -14.12 -22.97 0.10
C ARG A 90 -14.92 -21.90 -0.64
N VAL A 91 -16.15 -22.23 -1.02
CA VAL A 91 -17.10 -21.25 -1.54
C VAL A 91 -17.65 -20.44 -0.37
N VAL A 92 -17.43 -19.13 -0.37
CA VAL A 92 -17.98 -18.21 0.62
C VAL A 92 -19.45 -17.91 0.30
N TRP A 93 -19.71 -17.51 -0.94
CA TRP A 93 -21.06 -17.31 -1.45
C TRP A 93 -21.07 -17.39 -2.97
N GLN A 94 -22.27 -17.60 -3.51
CA GLN A 94 -22.54 -17.57 -4.94
C GLN A 94 -23.82 -16.78 -5.20
N LYS A 95 -23.81 -15.88 -6.18
CA LYS A 95 -24.93 -14.98 -6.48
C LYS A 95 -25.02 -14.65 -7.97
N HIS A 96 -26.23 -14.39 -8.46
CA HIS A 96 -26.46 -13.86 -9.80
C HIS A 96 -26.67 -12.36 -9.76
N PHE A 97 -25.97 -11.61 -10.62
CA PHE A 97 -26.11 -10.17 -10.79
C PHE A 97 -25.98 -9.80 -12.26
N ALA A 98 -26.90 -9.00 -12.80
CA ALA A 98 -26.81 -8.44 -14.16
C ALA A 98 -26.45 -9.47 -15.26
N GLY A 99 -27.01 -10.69 -15.18
CA GLY A 99 -26.73 -11.77 -16.14
C GLY A 99 -25.38 -12.48 -15.96
N CYS A 100 -24.69 -12.25 -14.84
CA CYS A 100 -23.43 -12.87 -14.46
C CYS A 100 -23.64 -13.76 -13.22
N LEU A 101 -22.94 -14.89 -13.15
CA LEU A 101 -22.79 -15.73 -11.97
C LEU A 101 -21.48 -15.36 -11.28
N LEU A 102 -21.60 -14.84 -10.06
CA LEU A 102 -20.47 -14.47 -9.21
C LEU A 102 -20.30 -15.51 -8.11
N THR A 103 -19.11 -16.10 -8.00
CA THR A 103 -18.78 -17.03 -6.92
C THR A 103 -17.55 -16.52 -6.18
N LEU A 104 -17.72 -16.10 -4.93
CA LEU A 104 -16.59 -15.75 -4.08
C LEU A 104 -16.05 -17.02 -3.42
N CYS A 105 -14.76 -17.27 -3.63
CA CYS A 105 -14.07 -18.45 -3.15
C CYS A 105 -12.82 -18.06 -2.36
N VAL A 106 -12.40 -18.97 -1.48
CA VAL A 106 -11.06 -18.96 -0.88
C VAL A 106 -10.35 -20.24 -1.28
N GLN A 107 -9.19 -20.10 -1.92
CA GLN A 107 -8.27 -21.20 -2.23
C GLN A 107 -6.85 -20.64 -2.23
N GLY A 108 -6.17 -20.66 -1.08
CA GLY A 108 -4.93 -19.91 -0.88
C GLY A 108 -5.13 -18.38 -0.85
N ARG A 109 -5.91 -17.81 -1.77
CA ARG A 109 -6.29 -16.40 -1.86
C ARG A 109 -7.80 -16.26 -1.91
N VAL A 110 -8.30 -15.04 -1.66
CA VAL A 110 -9.69 -14.69 -1.97
C VAL A 110 -9.78 -14.45 -3.48
N VAL A 111 -10.68 -15.15 -4.15
CA VAL A 111 -10.87 -15.07 -5.59
C VAL A 111 -12.35 -14.94 -5.89
N LEU A 112 -12.72 -13.96 -6.70
CA LEU A 112 -14.04 -13.89 -7.30
C LEU A 112 -13.99 -14.57 -8.67
N ASN A 113 -14.67 -15.71 -8.78
CA ASN A 113 -14.98 -16.29 -10.08
C ASN A 113 -16.16 -15.51 -10.68
N PHE A 114 -15.92 -14.89 -11.82
CA PHE A 114 -16.90 -14.11 -12.57
C PHE A 114 -17.25 -14.89 -13.85
N GLU A 115 -18.50 -15.33 -13.95
CA GLU A 115 -18.97 -16.16 -15.07
C GLU A 115 -20.13 -15.49 -15.81
N ARG A 116 -20.09 -15.57 -17.13
CA ARG A 116 -21.14 -15.16 -18.08
C ARG A 116 -21.12 -16.16 -19.24
N GLU A 117 -22.16 -16.19 -20.08
CA GLU A 117 -22.35 -17.20 -21.15
C GLU A 117 -21.09 -17.64 -21.91
N ARG A 118 -20.15 -16.74 -22.20
CA ARG A 118 -18.91 -17.02 -22.93
C ARG A 118 -17.65 -16.46 -22.27
N LEU A 119 -17.72 -16.13 -20.98
CA LEU A 119 -16.63 -15.52 -20.24
C LEU A 119 -16.52 -16.12 -18.84
N PHE A 120 -15.32 -16.55 -18.47
CA PHE A 120 -14.98 -16.97 -17.12
C PHE A 120 -13.68 -16.30 -16.71
N LEU A 121 -13.72 -15.50 -15.64
CA LEU A 121 -12.56 -14.80 -15.10
C LEU A 121 -12.36 -15.18 -13.64
N GLN A 122 -11.10 -15.24 -13.22
CA GLN A 122 -10.71 -15.34 -11.82
C GLN A 122 -10.08 -14.01 -11.40
N ILE A 123 -10.78 -13.28 -10.55
CA ILE A 123 -10.37 -11.95 -10.10
C ILE A 123 -9.81 -12.09 -8.67
N PRO A 124 -8.48 -11.99 -8.47
CA PRO A 124 -7.91 -12.04 -7.13
C PRO A 124 -8.29 -10.79 -6.33
N LEU A 125 -8.74 -11.00 -5.10
CA LEU A 125 -9.14 -9.95 -4.17
C LEU A 125 -8.27 -9.99 -2.91
N PRO A 126 -8.04 -8.83 -2.24
CA PRO A 126 -7.41 -8.80 -0.93
C PRO A 126 -8.19 -9.65 0.09
N PHE A 127 -7.51 -10.15 1.14
CA PHE A 127 -8.14 -10.99 2.17
C PHE A 127 -9.33 -10.34 2.88
N CYS A 128 -9.36 -9.01 2.99
CA CYS A 128 -10.51 -8.30 3.58
C CYS A 128 -11.82 -8.51 2.81
N PHE A 129 -11.77 -8.91 1.53
CA PHE A 129 -12.96 -9.22 0.75
C PHE A 129 -13.54 -10.61 1.04
N GLU A 130 -12.92 -11.44 1.88
CA GLU A 130 -13.49 -12.73 2.26
C GLU A 130 -14.89 -12.59 2.87
N THR A 131 -15.19 -11.47 3.52
CA THR A 131 -16.50 -11.15 4.10
C THR A 131 -17.33 -10.21 3.23
N CYS A 132 -16.89 -9.91 2.00
CA CYS A 132 -17.55 -8.90 1.18
C CYS A 132 -18.95 -9.32 0.76
N ARG A 133 -19.79 -8.32 0.53
CA ARG A 133 -21.12 -8.46 -0.06
C ARG A 133 -21.08 -7.92 -1.47
N ALA A 134 -21.81 -8.58 -2.37
CA ALA A 134 -22.06 -8.07 -3.72
C ALA A 134 -23.44 -7.40 -3.80
N SER A 135 -23.50 -6.29 -4.52
CA SER A 135 -24.71 -5.54 -4.85
C SER A 135 -24.56 -4.84 -6.21
N LEU A 136 -25.60 -4.18 -6.69
CA LEU A 136 -25.54 -3.33 -7.88
C LEU A 136 -25.37 -1.85 -7.47
N ALA A 137 -24.57 -1.13 -8.25
CA ALA A 137 -24.44 0.33 -8.19
C ALA A 137 -24.61 0.88 -9.61
N GLY A 138 -25.85 1.26 -9.95
CA GLY A 138 -26.22 1.56 -11.33
C GLY A 138 -26.03 0.33 -12.21
N GLU A 139 -25.22 0.46 -13.27
CA GLU A 139 -24.91 -0.64 -14.19
C GLU A 139 -23.73 -1.52 -13.73
N TYR A 140 -23.08 -1.16 -12.61
CA TYR A 140 -21.87 -1.79 -12.09
C TYR A 140 -22.16 -2.80 -10.98
N ILE A 141 -21.26 -3.75 -10.81
CA ILE A 141 -21.24 -4.66 -9.67
C ILE A 141 -20.33 -4.06 -8.60
N LEU A 142 -20.89 -3.86 -7.41
CA LEU A 142 -20.16 -3.35 -6.24
C LEU A 142 -19.92 -4.51 -5.26
N LEU A 143 -18.66 -4.79 -4.99
CA LEU A 143 -18.23 -5.59 -3.84
C LEU A 143 -17.83 -4.65 -2.71
N GLU A 144 -18.31 -4.90 -1.49
CA GLU A 144 -17.96 -4.08 -0.33
C GLU A 144 -17.80 -4.94 0.92
N CYS A 145 -16.81 -4.60 1.74
CA CYS A 145 -16.62 -5.08 3.10
C CYS A 145 -16.42 -3.89 4.05
N ASP A 146 -16.12 -4.15 5.31
CA ASP A 146 -16.07 -3.10 6.34
C ASP A 146 -14.95 -2.08 6.12
N SER A 147 -13.92 -2.42 5.33
CA SER A 147 -12.73 -1.59 5.15
C SER A 147 -12.36 -1.32 3.69
N ALA A 148 -13.06 -1.89 2.72
CA ALA A 148 -12.72 -1.75 1.31
C ALA A 148 -13.91 -2.01 0.38
N PHE A 149 -13.78 -1.54 -0.86
CA PHE A 149 -14.75 -1.79 -1.92
C PHE A 149 -14.07 -1.99 -3.27
N CYS A 150 -14.80 -2.64 -4.19
CA CYS A 150 -14.37 -2.91 -5.55
C CYS A 150 -15.56 -2.71 -6.51
N LEU A 151 -15.37 -1.91 -7.55
CA LEU A 151 -16.33 -1.71 -8.63
C LEU A 151 -15.88 -2.50 -9.86
N LEU A 152 -16.80 -3.31 -10.37
CA LEU A 152 -16.62 -4.13 -11.56
C LEU A 152 -17.61 -3.71 -12.65
N ASP A 153 -17.17 -3.73 -13.90
CA ASP A 153 -18.11 -3.69 -15.03
C ASP A 153 -18.75 -5.06 -15.30
N ARG A 154 -19.59 -5.12 -16.34
CA ARG A 154 -20.30 -6.33 -16.77
C ARG A 154 -19.42 -7.36 -17.47
N ASP A 155 -18.18 -7.02 -17.74
CA ASP A 155 -17.19 -7.90 -18.35
C ASP A 155 -16.12 -8.32 -17.32
N GLY A 156 -16.33 -8.00 -16.04
CA GLY A 156 -15.47 -8.39 -14.93
C GLY A 156 -14.19 -7.55 -14.80
N ASN A 157 -14.08 -6.43 -15.50
CA ASN A 157 -12.94 -5.52 -15.33
C ASN A 157 -13.06 -4.77 -14.00
N VAL A 158 -11.96 -4.71 -13.24
CA VAL A 158 -11.85 -3.89 -12.03
C VAL A 158 -11.70 -2.44 -12.43
N LEU A 159 -12.75 -1.65 -12.23
CA LEU A 159 -12.78 -0.22 -12.52
C LEU A 159 -12.18 0.59 -11.37
N VAL A 160 -12.55 0.22 -10.14
CA VAL A 160 -12.05 0.85 -8.91
C VAL A 160 -11.83 -0.25 -7.87
N ARG A 161 -10.70 -0.19 -7.16
CA ARG A 161 -10.47 -0.97 -5.95
C ARG A 161 -9.79 -0.06 -4.94
N SER A 162 -10.41 0.12 -3.78
CA SER A 162 -9.93 1.06 -2.78
C SER A 162 -10.29 0.58 -1.38
N ASP A 163 -9.46 0.99 -0.42
CA ASP A 163 -9.87 1.02 0.98
C ASP A 163 -11.01 2.04 1.16
N GLY A 164 -11.77 1.88 2.23
CA GLY A 164 -12.84 2.78 2.60
C GLY A 164 -14.22 2.15 2.63
N THR A 165 -15.20 2.97 2.99
CA THR A 165 -16.58 2.56 3.22
C THR A 165 -17.54 3.30 2.29
N ILE A 166 -18.46 2.57 1.67
CA ILE A 166 -19.48 3.13 0.79
C ILE A 166 -20.55 3.85 1.60
N VAL A 167 -20.77 5.13 1.30
CA VAL A 167 -21.82 5.96 1.91
C VAL A 167 -23.04 6.14 1.01
N GLU A 168 -22.85 6.14 -0.32
CA GLU A 168 -23.95 6.25 -1.29
C GLU A 168 -23.79 5.23 -2.41
N ARG A 169 -24.91 4.59 -2.78
CA ARG A 169 -25.01 3.57 -3.83
C ARG A 169 -25.98 4.05 -4.91
N GLY A 170 -25.59 3.92 -6.17
CA GLY A 170 -26.42 4.35 -7.29
C GLY A 170 -25.59 4.53 -8.58
N ALA A 171 -26.04 5.42 -9.45
CA ALA A 171 -25.29 5.81 -10.65
C ALA A 171 -23.94 6.48 -10.31
N THR A 172 -23.93 7.25 -9.22
CA THR A 172 -22.73 7.76 -8.57
C THR A 172 -22.51 6.96 -7.29
N VAL A 173 -21.31 6.41 -7.12
CA VAL A 173 -20.89 5.73 -5.90
C VAL A 173 -20.06 6.71 -5.09
N VAL A 174 -20.39 6.89 -3.80
CA VAL A 174 -19.63 7.77 -2.91
C VAL A 174 -19.05 6.93 -1.78
N ALA A 175 -17.75 7.12 -1.51
CA ALA A 175 -17.03 6.42 -0.47
C ALA A 175 -16.22 7.37 0.41
N ASN A 176 -16.09 7.01 1.68
CA ASN A 176 -15.12 7.60 2.59
C ASN A 176 -13.84 6.74 2.55
N VAL A 177 -12.78 7.28 1.97
CA VAL A 177 -11.50 6.61 1.73
C VAL A 177 -10.47 7.16 2.73
N PRO A 178 -9.97 6.36 3.67
CA PRO A 178 -8.86 6.77 4.51
C PRO A 178 -7.57 6.84 3.70
N LEU A 179 -6.80 7.92 3.87
CA LEU A 179 -5.41 7.96 3.46
C LEU A 179 -4.57 7.48 4.64
N HIS A 180 -3.67 6.54 4.38
CA HIS A 180 -2.71 6.02 5.37
C HIS A 180 -1.52 6.98 5.53
N ASP A 181 -1.82 8.26 5.71
CA ASP A 181 -0.85 9.36 5.81
C ASP A 181 -0.70 9.85 7.26
N ALA A 182 0.28 10.71 7.51
CA ALA A 182 0.61 11.20 8.85
C ALA A 182 -0.53 11.96 9.53
N LEU A 183 -1.41 12.58 8.75
CA LEU A 183 -2.54 13.34 9.25
C LEU A 183 -3.82 12.50 9.34
N SER A 184 -3.76 11.25 8.90
CA SER A 184 -4.89 10.33 8.84
C SER A 184 -6.08 10.97 8.12
N HIS A 185 -5.82 11.56 6.94
CA HIS A 185 -6.88 12.17 6.15
C HIS A 185 -7.96 11.14 5.85
N VAL A 186 -9.22 11.57 5.88
CA VAL A 186 -10.33 10.81 5.31
C VAL A 186 -10.89 11.63 4.16
N MET A 187 -10.95 11.00 2.99
CA MET A 187 -11.40 11.61 1.76
C MET A 187 -12.81 11.17 1.44
N ARG A 188 -13.71 12.10 1.10
CA ARG A 188 -15.00 11.76 0.48
C ARG A 188 -14.83 11.80 -1.03
N CYS A 189 -14.79 10.63 -1.66
CA CYS A 189 -14.60 10.48 -3.09
C CYS A 189 -15.88 10.01 -3.77
N SER A 190 -16.17 10.59 -4.94
CA SER A 190 -17.31 10.26 -5.80
C SER A 190 -16.83 9.61 -7.10
N TYR A 191 -17.50 8.53 -7.47
CA TYR A 191 -17.17 7.72 -8.63
C TYR A 191 -18.38 7.65 -9.57
N GLU A 192 -18.23 8.15 -10.78
CA GLU A 192 -19.24 8.07 -11.84
C GLU A 192 -18.68 7.30 -13.02
N GLY A 193 -19.48 6.38 -13.56
CA GLY A 193 -19.02 5.55 -14.66
C GLY A 193 -17.81 4.66 -14.31
N GLY A 194 -17.60 4.36 -13.01
CA GLY A 194 -16.41 3.67 -12.51
C GLY A 194 -15.12 4.50 -12.51
N LYS A 195 -15.21 5.82 -12.59
CA LYS A 195 -14.06 6.73 -12.54
C LYS A 195 -14.21 7.73 -11.40
N LEU A 196 -13.09 8.07 -10.75
CA LEU A 196 -13.08 9.14 -9.77
C LEU A 196 -13.39 10.48 -10.46
N THR A 197 -14.47 11.15 -10.05
CA THR A 197 -14.90 12.44 -10.63
C THR A 197 -14.77 13.61 -9.67
N ALA A 198 -14.85 13.35 -8.37
CA ALA A 198 -14.64 14.36 -7.34
C ALA A 198 -14.06 13.72 -6.09
N CYS A 199 -13.18 14.44 -5.40
CA CYS A 199 -12.77 14.04 -4.07
C CYS A 199 -12.43 15.26 -3.20
N SER A 200 -12.82 15.21 -1.92
CA SER A 200 -12.62 16.29 -0.96
C SER A 200 -12.21 15.75 0.41
N VAL A 201 -11.37 16.48 1.13
CA VAL A 201 -11.01 16.16 2.52
C VAL A 201 -12.26 16.27 3.40
N LEU A 202 -12.65 15.17 4.05
CA LEU A 202 -13.71 15.12 5.04
C LEU A 202 -13.17 15.43 6.44
N SER A 203 -11.99 14.91 6.77
CA SER A 203 -11.30 15.18 8.03
C SER A 203 -9.80 14.98 7.91
N ALA A 204 -9.04 15.64 8.78
CA ALA A 204 -7.60 15.50 8.94
C ALA A 204 -7.20 15.89 10.36
N ARG A 205 -6.10 15.35 10.87
CA ARG A 205 -5.46 15.82 12.10
C ARG A 205 -4.59 17.04 11.79
N ALA A 206 -4.37 17.88 12.80
CA ALA A 206 -3.38 18.94 12.70
C ALA A 206 -1.96 18.34 12.71
N PRO A 207 -1.03 18.84 11.87
CA PRO A 207 0.37 18.45 11.95
C PRO A 207 0.99 18.91 13.28
N THR A 208 1.99 18.17 13.72
CA THR A 208 2.90 18.54 14.81
C THR A 208 4.27 18.86 14.22
N GLU A 209 5.19 19.43 14.99
CA GLU A 209 6.57 19.64 14.52
C GLU A 209 7.24 18.34 14.03
N ALA A 210 6.90 17.20 14.66
CA ALA A 210 7.43 15.89 14.26
C ALA A 210 6.82 15.36 12.95
N THR A 211 5.64 15.84 12.55
CA THR A 211 4.89 15.30 11.39
C THR A 211 4.69 16.29 10.25
N VAL A 212 5.03 17.58 10.45
CA VAL A 212 4.81 18.62 9.44
C VAL A 212 5.58 18.38 8.15
N GLY A 213 6.81 17.87 8.25
CA GLY A 213 7.60 17.48 7.07
C GLY A 213 6.94 16.35 6.29
N LEU A 214 6.48 15.31 7.00
CA LEU A 214 5.80 14.16 6.39
C LEU A 214 4.48 14.61 5.71
N ALA A 215 3.68 15.42 6.41
CA ALA A 215 2.45 15.99 5.89
C ALA A 215 2.66 16.85 4.64
N LEU A 216 3.76 17.62 4.56
CA LEU A 216 4.12 18.37 3.37
C LEU A 216 4.34 17.43 2.17
N PHE A 217 5.15 16.40 2.33
CA PHE A 217 5.46 15.47 1.23
C PHE A 217 4.25 14.65 0.81
N GLU A 218 3.45 14.17 1.76
CA GLU A 218 2.20 13.46 1.49
C GLU A 218 1.19 14.35 0.76
N SER A 219 1.12 15.64 1.10
CA SER A 219 0.28 16.61 0.38
C SER A 219 0.74 16.80 -1.06
N VAL A 220 2.04 16.93 -1.30
CA VAL A 220 2.60 17.00 -2.66
C VAL A 220 2.29 15.72 -3.44
N LEU A 221 2.41 14.55 -2.81
CA LEU A 221 2.14 13.25 -3.43
C LEU A 221 0.65 13.09 -3.79
N ALA A 222 -0.25 13.50 -2.89
CA ALA A 222 -1.69 13.44 -3.09
C ALA A 222 -2.22 14.55 -4.01
N GLY A 223 -1.39 15.52 -4.39
CA GLY A 223 -1.78 16.66 -5.23
C GLY A 223 -2.57 17.73 -4.47
N PHE A 224 -2.50 17.76 -3.14
CA PHE A 224 -3.05 18.83 -2.31
C PHE A 224 -2.16 20.07 -2.34
N ASP A 225 -2.72 21.22 -1.95
CA ASP A 225 -1.94 22.46 -1.80
C ASP A 225 -0.95 22.32 -0.64
N PRO A 226 0.38 22.36 -0.90
CA PRO A 226 1.37 22.23 0.16
C PRO A 226 1.65 23.57 0.87
N ALA A 227 1.19 24.71 0.35
CA ALA A 227 1.46 26.04 0.90
C ALA A 227 1.15 26.21 2.40
N PRO A 228 0.10 25.58 2.98
CA PRO A 228 -0.18 25.69 4.41
C PRO A 228 0.99 25.24 5.31
N TYR A 229 1.79 24.26 4.84
CA TYR A 229 2.91 23.67 5.60
C TYR A 229 4.24 24.41 5.40
N LEU A 230 4.28 25.38 4.47
CA LEU A 230 5.51 26.08 4.08
C LEU A 230 5.63 27.44 4.77
N ALA A 231 6.84 27.78 5.19
CA ALA A 231 7.17 29.13 5.64
C ALA A 231 7.00 30.14 4.48
N PRO A 232 6.75 31.44 4.74
CA PRO A 232 6.39 32.41 3.70
C PRO A 232 7.35 32.48 2.51
N ALA A 233 8.65 32.33 2.76
CA ALA A 233 9.69 32.34 1.72
C ALA A 233 9.59 31.15 0.75
N LEU A 234 9.21 29.97 1.27
CA LEU A 234 9.10 28.75 0.48
C LEU A 234 7.69 28.55 -0.10
N ALA A 235 6.66 29.13 0.53
CA ALA A 235 5.27 29.07 0.06
C ALA A 235 5.10 29.58 -1.38
N GLN A 236 5.86 30.59 -1.79
CA GLN A 236 5.85 31.11 -3.17
C GLN A 236 6.36 30.10 -4.20
N LYS A 237 7.10 29.08 -3.76
CA LYS A 237 7.65 28.00 -4.59
C LYS A 237 6.88 26.70 -4.44
N ALA A 238 5.72 26.70 -3.76
CA ALA A 238 4.88 25.53 -3.53
C ALA A 238 4.63 24.72 -4.82
N GLY A 239 4.30 25.41 -5.92
CA GLY A 239 4.04 24.78 -7.22
C GLY A 239 5.25 24.09 -7.86
N LEU A 240 6.47 24.37 -7.40
CA LEU A 240 7.71 23.77 -7.90
C LEU A 240 8.13 22.53 -7.10
N LEU A 241 7.45 22.22 -5.98
CA LEU A 241 7.86 21.12 -5.10
C LEU A 241 7.80 19.77 -5.78
N ARG A 242 6.77 19.49 -6.59
CA ARG A 242 6.68 18.19 -7.27
C ARG A 242 7.83 18.00 -8.26
N GLU A 243 8.20 19.04 -8.99
CA GLU A 243 9.34 19.01 -9.91
C GLU A 243 10.66 18.82 -9.16
N PHE A 244 10.87 19.57 -8.07
CA PHE A 244 12.07 19.49 -7.24
C PHE A 244 12.25 18.10 -6.59
N LEU A 245 11.17 17.52 -6.06
CA LEU A 245 11.20 16.23 -5.36
C LEU A 245 11.17 15.04 -6.33
N GLY A 246 10.75 15.24 -7.56
CA GLY A 246 10.64 14.19 -8.58
C GLY A 246 9.55 13.15 -8.27
N ASP A 247 9.69 11.98 -8.88
CA ASP A 247 8.66 10.93 -8.88
C ASP A 247 8.75 9.96 -7.70
N PHE A 248 8.79 10.50 -6.48
CA PHE A 248 8.60 9.67 -5.29
C PHE A 248 7.16 9.16 -5.21
N CYS A 249 6.99 7.97 -4.63
CA CYS A 249 5.71 7.27 -4.51
C CYS A 249 5.24 7.09 -3.06
N ALA A 250 6.09 7.37 -2.07
CA ALA A 250 5.73 7.37 -0.66
C ALA A 250 6.74 8.19 0.16
N ALA A 251 6.33 8.63 1.35
CA ALA A 251 7.19 9.27 2.34
C ALA A 251 7.13 8.48 3.65
N VAL A 252 8.26 8.35 4.34
CA VAL A 252 8.38 7.58 5.59
C VAL A 252 9.16 8.35 6.65
N PRO A 253 8.77 8.25 7.93
CA PRO A 253 9.54 8.84 9.01
C PRO A 253 10.89 8.12 9.16
N LEU A 254 11.94 8.88 9.47
CA LEU A 254 13.26 8.33 9.81
C LEU A 254 13.53 8.49 11.30
N GLN A 255 14.54 7.78 11.81
CA GLN A 255 14.99 7.90 13.19
C GLN A 255 15.68 9.25 13.46
N GLU A 256 16.28 9.84 12.44
CA GLU A 256 16.94 11.14 12.51
C GLU A 256 15.87 12.25 12.60
N PRO A 257 15.86 13.07 13.67
CA PRO A 257 14.87 14.13 13.83
C PRO A 257 14.88 15.11 12.67
N GLY A 258 13.70 15.41 12.13
CA GLY A 258 13.55 16.32 10.99
C GLY A 258 13.92 15.70 9.63
N ALA A 259 14.40 14.45 9.59
CA ALA A 259 14.64 13.76 8.33
C ALA A 259 13.41 12.93 7.90
N VAL A 260 13.10 13.00 6.61
CA VAL A 260 12.04 12.19 5.98
C VAL A 260 12.64 11.41 4.82
N GLY A 261 12.34 10.12 4.75
CA GLY A 261 12.72 9.27 3.62
C GLY A 261 11.67 9.36 2.53
N LEU A 262 12.08 9.72 1.32
CA LEU A 262 11.25 9.68 0.13
C LEU A 262 11.57 8.40 -0.67
N ILE A 263 10.53 7.63 -0.99
CA ILE A 263 10.63 6.34 -1.66
C ILE A 263 10.44 6.54 -3.17
N TYR A 264 11.41 6.10 -3.96
CA TYR A 264 11.41 6.19 -5.42
C TYR A 264 11.39 4.78 -6.03
N PRO A 265 10.52 4.52 -7.02
CA PRO A 265 10.55 3.26 -7.74
C PRO A 265 11.80 3.18 -8.61
N ARG A 266 12.56 2.09 -8.47
CA ARG A 266 13.67 1.76 -9.36
C ARG A 266 13.22 0.78 -10.44
N LYS A 267 12.47 -0.25 -10.04
CA LYS A 267 11.84 -1.27 -10.89
C LYS A 267 10.71 -1.96 -10.12
N PRO A 268 9.93 -2.88 -10.71
CA PRO A 268 8.89 -3.58 -9.98
C PRO A 268 9.43 -4.17 -8.67
N ARG A 269 8.76 -3.86 -7.55
CA ARG A 269 9.09 -4.32 -6.19
C ARG A 269 10.45 -3.87 -5.63
N VAL A 270 11.18 -2.98 -6.31
CA VAL A 270 12.47 -2.48 -5.84
C VAL A 270 12.49 -0.96 -5.84
N PHE A 271 12.84 -0.40 -4.70
CA PHE A 271 12.74 1.02 -4.40
C PHE A 271 14.03 1.56 -3.80
N ASP A 272 14.27 2.85 -4.03
CA ASP A 272 15.33 3.64 -3.41
C ASP A 272 14.73 4.61 -2.40
N VAL A 273 15.34 4.72 -1.23
CA VAL A 273 14.96 5.70 -0.21
C VAL A 273 16.00 6.81 -0.19
N ARG A 274 15.56 8.05 -0.41
CA ARG A 274 16.40 9.25 -0.34
C ARG A 274 15.95 10.12 0.81
N ASP A 275 16.91 10.67 1.54
CA ASP A 275 16.60 11.40 2.75
C ASP A 275 16.55 12.89 2.47
N ILE A 276 15.53 13.55 2.98
CA ILE A 276 15.39 15.00 2.96
C ILE A 276 15.36 15.49 4.39
N LEU A 277 16.33 16.33 4.76
CA LEU A 277 16.30 17.08 5.99
C LEU A 277 15.34 18.26 5.86
N VAL A 278 14.43 18.36 6.82
CA VAL A 278 13.42 19.41 6.92
C VAL A 278 13.80 20.32 8.09
N THR A 279 13.98 21.61 7.83
CA THR A 279 14.16 22.61 8.89
C THR A 279 12.91 23.44 9.06
N LEU A 280 12.54 23.73 10.30
CA LEU A 280 11.32 24.47 10.64
C LEU A 280 11.62 25.91 11.08
N GLU A 281 10.72 26.82 10.72
CA GLU A 281 10.61 28.19 11.23
C GLU A 281 9.14 28.41 11.60
N ASP A 282 8.88 28.81 12.85
CA ASP A 282 7.52 28.99 13.40
C ASP A 282 6.57 27.79 13.13
N GLY A 283 7.10 26.57 13.28
CA GLY A 283 6.36 25.33 13.08
C GLY A 283 6.06 24.98 11.61
N LYS A 284 6.63 25.72 10.65
CA LYS A 284 6.47 25.49 9.21
C LYS A 284 7.78 25.15 8.53
N VAL A 285 7.70 24.44 7.42
CA VAL A 285 8.88 24.03 6.65
C VAL A 285 9.52 25.24 5.98
N ALA A 286 10.75 25.56 6.40
CA ALA A 286 11.52 26.69 5.91
C ALA A 286 12.57 26.28 4.86
N ASN A 287 13.10 25.06 4.96
CA ASN A 287 14.08 24.55 4.00
C ASN A 287 13.99 23.01 3.86
N LEU A 288 14.39 22.53 2.69
CA LEU A 288 14.47 21.13 2.32
C LEU A 288 15.88 20.86 1.79
N THR A 289 16.63 19.97 2.44
CA THR A 289 18.01 19.65 2.04
C THR A 289 18.15 18.15 1.82
N PRO A 290 18.45 17.68 0.59
CA PRO A 290 18.80 16.29 0.36
C PRO A 290 20.05 15.91 1.16
N ILE A 291 20.02 14.74 1.78
CA ILE A 291 21.17 14.16 2.48
C ILE A 291 21.79 13.11 1.55
N GLU A 292 23.10 13.23 1.31
CA GLU A 292 23.89 12.25 0.55
C GLU A 292 24.34 11.06 1.43
#